data_AF-A0A7K3LR84-F1
#
_entry.id   AF-A0A7K3LR84-F1
#
_cell.length_a   1.000
_cell.length_b   1.000
_cell.length_c   1.000
_cell.angle_alpha   90.00
_cell.angle_beta   90.00
_cell.angle_gamma   90.00
#
_symmetry.space_group_name_H-M   'P 1'
#
loop_
_entity.id
_entity.type
_entity.pdbx_description
1 polymer ?
#
loop_
_entity_poly.entity_id
_entity_poly.type
_entity_poly.pdbx_seq_one_letter_code
_entity_poly.pdbx_strand_id
1 'polypeptide(L)'
;MTAKEWSLASQAADPGPGDPETDSPAPLSADLRTDTRRVIPGHHDVVVAEAARVIGGPSGAHAAIGRSRHWTPIRVLFLLALCTLALGWFGKAGCLQQEAVVTGPDGATTLELDRSDQRQFTDLCYSDVIALYGAERLDKGAFPYRTYWFEDDGNGETIKRYMEYPVITGMYMYVVAKGAQAWSWAMEHWGVPGALESVLFFDLAALGLVLFWLVTIWATALTARARIWAAWVAAVSPLVIVHAFTNFDAIATAMLAVAMLCWARRRPWLAGVFIGLGAAAKFYPVLLLVVLFLLCLRSGRLRTFAQTA
;
A
#
# COMPACT_ATOMS: atom_id res chain seq x y z
N MET A 1 -27.86 -11.65 -27.07
CA MET A 1 -28.52 -10.34 -26.88
C MET A 1 -27.80 -9.34 -27.76
N THR A 2 -28.51 -8.91 -28.79
CA THR A 2 -28.03 -8.16 -29.97
C THR A 2 -27.92 -6.67 -29.66
N ALA A 3 -27.10 -5.96 -30.44
CA ALA A 3 -26.75 -4.53 -30.33
C ALA A 3 -27.94 -3.52 -30.37
N LYS A 4 -29.18 -3.99 -30.27
CA LYS A 4 -30.40 -3.18 -30.31
C LYS A 4 -30.79 -2.59 -28.94
N GLU A 5 -30.26 -3.13 -27.83
CA GLU A 5 -30.57 -2.62 -26.48
C GLU A 5 -29.75 -1.39 -26.06
N TRP A 6 -28.67 -1.07 -26.78
CA TRP A 6 -27.91 0.16 -26.54
C TRP A 6 -28.57 1.42 -27.13
N SER A 7 -29.56 1.25 -28.02
CA SER A 7 -30.26 2.38 -28.63
C SER A 7 -31.26 3.05 -27.68
N LEU A 8 -31.79 2.32 -26.68
CA LEU A 8 -32.80 2.85 -25.75
C LEU A 8 -32.22 3.67 -24.58
N ALA A 9 -30.90 3.70 -24.40
CA ALA A 9 -30.26 4.51 -23.37
C ALA A 9 -29.71 5.86 -23.88
N SER A 10 -29.94 6.20 -25.16
CA SER A 10 -29.46 7.44 -25.80
C SER A 10 -30.55 8.46 -26.10
N GLN A 11 -31.78 8.25 -25.64
CA GLN A 11 -32.76 9.33 -25.59
C GLN A 11 -32.33 10.28 -24.47
N ALA A 12 -31.50 11.25 -24.86
CA ALA A 12 -31.46 12.54 -24.23
C ALA A 12 -32.92 12.98 -24.03
N ALA A 13 -33.31 13.14 -22.77
CA ALA A 13 -34.59 13.68 -22.41
C ALA A 13 -34.73 15.03 -23.12
N ASP A 14 -35.68 15.09 -24.06
CA ASP A 14 -36.20 16.33 -24.58
C ASP A 14 -36.78 17.09 -23.37
N PRO A 15 -36.29 18.29 -23.03
CA PRO A 15 -36.89 19.07 -21.97
C PRO A 15 -38.26 19.51 -22.49
N GLY A 16 -39.32 18.83 -22.04
CA GLY A 16 -40.68 19.28 -22.24
C GLY A 16 -40.84 20.74 -21.80
N PRO A 17 -41.85 21.46 -22.31
CA PRO A 17 -42.05 22.88 -22.01
C PRO A 17 -42.09 23.05 -20.48
N GLY A 18 -41.10 23.78 -19.97
CA GLY A 18 -40.78 23.83 -18.55
C GLY A 18 -41.89 24.46 -17.70
N ASP A 19 -41.97 24.00 -16.46
CA ASP A 19 -42.63 24.75 -15.39
C ASP A 19 -42.01 26.16 -15.31
N PRO A 20 -42.83 27.24 -15.35
CA PRO A 20 -42.32 28.60 -15.52
C PRO A 20 -41.73 29.23 -14.25
N GLU A 21 -41.48 28.49 -13.17
CA GLU A 21 -41.26 29.08 -11.83
C GLU A 21 -39.87 28.86 -11.22
N THR A 22 -38.90 28.33 -11.95
CA THR A 22 -37.49 28.31 -11.47
C THR A 22 -36.51 28.65 -12.58
N ASP A 23 -36.62 29.87 -13.10
CA ASP A 23 -35.59 30.44 -13.98
C ASP A 23 -34.43 30.94 -13.10
N SER A 24 -33.27 30.29 -13.21
CA SER A 24 -32.06 30.73 -12.50
C SER A 24 -31.63 32.07 -13.08
N PRO A 25 -31.50 33.15 -12.30
CA PRO A 25 -31.09 34.45 -12.81
C PRO A 25 -29.65 34.48 -13.35
N ALA A 26 -28.86 33.45 -13.03
CA ALA A 26 -27.51 33.26 -13.55
C ALA A 26 -27.47 32.18 -14.64
N PRO A 27 -26.67 32.38 -15.71
CA PRO A 27 -26.44 31.34 -16.70
C PRO A 27 -25.82 30.09 -16.05
N LEU A 28 -26.12 28.92 -16.62
CA LEU A 28 -25.58 27.65 -16.14
C LEU A 28 -24.04 27.68 -16.12
N SER A 29 -23.46 27.05 -15.09
CA SER A 29 -22.01 26.87 -14.96
C SER A 29 -21.43 26.20 -16.21
N ALA A 30 -20.29 26.69 -16.69
CA ALA A 30 -19.57 26.08 -17.81
C ALA A 30 -19.16 24.61 -17.55
N ASP A 31 -18.95 24.23 -16.28
CA ASP A 31 -18.82 22.84 -15.87
C ASP A 31 -20.10 22.35 -15.18
N LEU A 32 -20.80 21.42 -15.87
CA LEU A 32 -22.02 20.78 -15.40
C LEU A 32 -21.78 19.46 -14.68
N ARG A 33 -20.52 19.01 -14.53
CA ARG A 33 -20.22 17.74 -13.87
C ARG A 33 -20.62 17.81 -12.39
N THR A 34 -21.44 16.86 -11.97
CA THR A 34 -21.82 16.65 -10.57
C THR A 34 -21.93 15.16 -10.31
N ASP A 35 -21.27 14.67 -9.25
CA ASP A 35 -21.32 13.26 -8.83
C ASP A 35 -22.44 13.06 -7.81
N THR A 36 -23.65 12.81 -8.30
CA THR A 36 -24.85 12.58 -7.48
C THR A 36 -24.91 11.19 -6.86
N ARG A 37 -24.05 10.25 -7.29
CA ARG A 37 -24.05 8.87 -6.79
C ARG A 37 -23.15 8.67 -5.57
N ARG A 38 -22.39 9.69 -5.18
CA ARG A 38 -21.45 9.63 -4.06
C ARG A 38 -22.16 9.76 -2.73
N VAL A 39 -21.84 8.84 -1.82
CA VAL A 39 -22.28 8.92 -0.43
C VAL A 39 -21.40 9.95 0.28
N ILE A 40 -22.02 10.98 0.84
CA ILE A 40 -21.34 12.03 1.57
C ILE A 40 -21.31 11.64 3.05
N PRO A 41 -20.13 11.42 3.65
CA PRO A 41 -20.04 10.93 5.02
C PRO A 41 -20.78 11.84 6.03
N GLY A 42 -20.66 13.16 5.90
CA GLY A 42 -21.31 14.12 6.81
C GLY A 42 -22.85 14.12 6.80
N HIS A 43 -23.49 13.41 5.86
CA HIS A 43 -24.96 13.24 5.84
C HIS A 43 -25.41 11.91 6.45
N HIS A 44 -24.54 10.92 6.52
CA HIS A 44 -24.91 9.53 6.85
C HIS A 44 -24.19 8.98 8.08
N ASP A 45 -23.11 9.61 8.52
CA ASP A 45 -22.30 9.20 9.66
C ASP A 45 -22.34 10.29 10.74
N VAL A 46 -22.86 9.93 11.92
CA VAL A 46 -23.03 10.87 13.05
C VAL A 46 -21.70 11.43 13.55
N VAL A 47 -20.64 10.63 13.53
CA VAL A 47 -19.30 11.05 13.98
C VAL A 47 -18.74 12.06 13.00
N VAL A 48 -18.87 11.78 11.70
CA VAL A 48 -18.36 12.68 10.66
C VAL A 48 -19.20 13.95 10.56
N ALA A 49 -20.52 13.87 10.74
CA ALA A 49 -21.41 15.02 10.76
C ALA A 49 -21.04 16.00 11.87
N GLU A 50 -20.80 15.51 13.09
CA GLU A 50 -20.39 16.34 14.23
C GLU A 50 -18.97 16.89 14.06
N ALA A 51 -18.02 16.06 13.61
CA ALA A 51 -16.66 16.53 13.33
C ALA A 51 -16.64 17.60 12.23
N ALA A 52 -17.50 17.50 11.22
CA ALA A 52 -17.60 18.49 10.16
C ALA A 52 -18.04 19.87 10.69
N ARG A 53 -18.79 19.96 11.79
CA ARG A 53 -19.21 21.26 12.38
C ARG A 53 -18.02 22.14 12.78
N VAL A 54 -16.90 21.54 13.17
CA VAL A 54 -15.67 22.28 13.53
C VAL A 54 -15.11 23.08 12.34
N ILE A 55 -15.32 22.57 11.12
CA ILE A 55 -14.80 23.15 9.87
C ILE A 55 -15.91 23.76 8.99
N GLY A 56 -17.07 24.08 9.58
CA GLY A 56 -18.18 24.77 8.90
C GLY A 56 -19.42 23.93 8.60
N GLY A 57 -19.44 22.65 9.01
CA GLY A 57 -20.59 21.75 8.89
C GLY A 57 -20.55 20.83 7.66
N PRO A 58 -21.53 19.90 7.56
CA PRO A 58 -21.66 19.02 6.40
C PRO A 58 -21.99 19.81 5.13
N SER A 59 -21.70 19.23 3.97
CA SER A 59 -21.93 19.91 2.68
C SER A 59 -23.42 20.22 2.49
N GLY A 60 -23.74 21.46 2.09
CA GLY A 60 -25.13 21.87 1.85
C GLY A 60 -25.84 21.07 0.76
N ALA A 61 -27.18 21.10 0.77
CA ALA A 61 -28.04 20.37 -0.17
C ALA A 61 -27.80 20.73 -1.65
N HIS A 62 -27.23 21.90 -1.92
CA HIS A 62 -26.90 22.38 -3.28
C HIS A 62 -25.39 22.36 -3.58
N ALA A 63 -24.59 21.68 -2.75
CA ALA A 63 -23.16 21.58 -2.99
C ALA A 63 -22.85 20.79 -4.28
N ALA A 64 -22.09 21.38 -5.19
CA ALA A 64 -21.66 20.72 -6.42
C ALA A 64 -20.46 19.79 -6.17
N ILE A 65 -20.75 18.53 -5.88
CA ILE A 65 -19.73 17.51 -5.54
C ILE A 65 -19.08 16.96 -6.81
N GLY A 66 -17.75 16.81 -6.78
CA GLY A 66 -16.96 16.25 -7.89
C GLY A 66 -16.40 17.28 -8.87
N ARG A 67 -16.59 18.59 -8.63
CA ARG A 67 -16.02 19.67 -9.47
C ARG A 67 -14.58 20.06 -9.12
N SER A 68 -14.09 19.68 -7.93
CA SER A 68 -12.72 20.02 -7.54
C SER A 68 -11.69 19.28 -8.38
N ARG A 69 -10.91 20.05 -9.18
CA ARG A 69 -9.85 19.52 -10.04
C ARG A 69 -8.58 19.15 -9.26
N HIS A 70 -8.34 19.83 -8.13
CA HIS A 70 -7.13 19.64 -7.32
C HIS A 70 -7.36 18.69 -6.14
N TRP A 71 -8.48 18.83 -5.45
CA TRP A 71 -8.83 18.04 -4.28
C TRP A 71 -9.82 16.94 -4.63
N THR A 72 -9.30 15.90 -5.28
CA THR A 72 -10.07 14.67 -5.50
C THR A 72 -10.01 13.79 -4.25
N PRO A 73 -11.03 12.95 -3.99
CA PRO A 73 -11.02 12.06 -2.82
C PRO A 73 -9.79 11.15 -2.76
N ILE A 74 -9.31 10.67 -3.91
CA ILE A 74 -8.10 9.83 -3.97
C ILE A 74 -6.86 10.61 -3.52
N ARG A 75 -6.71 11.87 -3.94
CA ARG A 75 -5.57 12.71 -3.52
C ARG A 75 -5.59 13.00 -2.02
N VAL A 76 -6.78 13.24 -1.45
CA VAL A 76 -6.93 13.40 0.01
C VAL A 76 -6.56 12.10 0.73
N LEU A 77 -7.07 10.96 0.27
CA LEU A 77 -6.74 9.66 0.87
C LEU A 77 -5.25 9.32 0.76
N PHE A 78 -4.60 9.67 -0.35
CA PHE A 78 -3.15 9.52 -0.51
C PHE A 78 -2.39 10.45 0.43
N LEU A 79 -2.81 11.71 0.57
CA LEU A 79 -2.19 12.63 1.53
C LEU A 79 -2.27 12.08 2.95
N LEU A 80 -3.45 11.60 3.37
CA LEU A 80 -3.64 10.97 4.68
C LEU A 80 -2.74 9.74 4.88
N ALA A 81 -2.67 8.86 3.86
CA ALA A 81 -1.80 7.69 3.89
C ALA A 81 -0.31 8.07 3.94
N LEU A 82 0.10 9.11 3.23
CA LEU A 82 1.48 9.60 3.27
C LEU A 82 1.81 10.20 4.64
N CYS A 83 0.88 10.91 5.28
CA CYS A 83 1.09 11.42 6.63
C CYS A 83 1.27 10.28 7.65
N THR A 84 0.46 9.22 7.59
CA THR A 84 0.61 8.07 8.51
C THR A 84 1.86 7.26 8.24
N LEU A 85 2.23 7.08 6.98
CA LEU A 85 3.50 6.46 6.60
C LEU A 85 4.68 7.33 7.04
N ALA A 86 4.61 8.65 6.92
CA ALA A 86 5.67 9.53 7.43
C ALA A 86 5.85 9.36 8.94
N LEU A 87 4.75 9.33 9.71
CA LEU A 87 4.81 9.05 11.15
C LEU A 87 5.42 7.68 11.45
N GLY A 88 5.07 6.64 10.68
CA GLY A 88 5.65 5.31 10.83
C GLY A 88 7.16 5.29 10.56
N TRP A 89 7.61 5.96 9.50
CA TRP A 89 9.04 6.07 9.17
C TRP A 89 9.80 6.85 10.24
N PHE A 90 9.26 7.99 10.71
CA PHE A 90 9.85 8.76 11.82
C PHE A 90 9.93 7.94 13.11
N GLY A 91 8.95 7.07 13.37
CA GLY A 91 8.99 6.12 14.47
C GLY A 91 10.13 5.10 14.36
N LYS A 92 10.54 4.73 13.14
CA LYS A 92 11.70 3.85 12.89
C LYS A 92 13.04 4.58 12.83
N ALA A 93 13.03 5.89 12.53
CA ALA A 93 14.24 6.69 12.35
C ALA A 93 15.16 6.74 13.58
N GLY A 94 14.62 6.56 14.79
CA GLY A 94 15.41 6.45 16.02
C GLY A 94 16.38 5.26 16.01
N CYS A 95 16.04 4.17 15.34
CA CYS A 95 16.87 2.98 15.19
C CYS A 95 17.77 3.01 13.94
N LEU A 96 17.67 4.05 13.11
CA LEU A 96 18.52 4.23 11.92
C LEU A 96 19.81 5.02 12.22
N GLN A 97 20.04 5.36 13.50
CA GLN A 97 21.21 6.11 13.92
C GLN A 97 22.47 5.29 13.67
N GLN A 98 23.49 5.96 13.15
CA GLN A 98 24.78 5.38 12.81
C GLN A 98 25.79 5.82 13.86
N GLU A 99 26.61 4.88 14.32
CA GLU A 99 27.76 5.16 15.18
C GLU A 99 29.06 4.75 14.47
N ALA A 100 30.10 5.54 14.71
CA ALA A 100 31.43 5.25 14.18
C ALA A 100 32.16 4.37 15.20
N VAL A 101 32.35 3.10 14.86
CA VAL A 101 33.01 2.11 15.72
C VAL A 101 34.43 1.86 15.21
N VAL A 102 35.40 1.88 16.11
CA VAL A 102 36.79 1.54 15.79
C VAL A 102 36.91 0.03 15.68
N THR A 103 37.01 -0.48 14.45
CA THR A 103 37.20 -1.92 14.17
C THR A 103 38.61 -2.16 13.66
N GLY A 104 39.46 -2.69 14.53
CA GLY A 104 40.77 -3.22 14.17
C GLY A 104 41.95 -2.61 14.93
N PRO A 105 43.10 -3.29 14.93
CA PRO A 105 44.32 -2.84 15.61
C PRO A 105 44.92 -1.55 15.01
N ASP A 106 44.55 -1.21 13.77
CA ASP A 106 45.05 -0.04 13.03
C ASP A 106 44.24 1.25 13.28
N GLY A 107 43.22 1.19 14.16
CA GLY A 107 42.35 2.35 14.44
C GLY A 107 41.36 2.69 13.33
N ALA A 108 41.16 1.80 12.35
CA ALA A 108 40.18 1.98 11.29
C ALA A 108 38.77 2.12 11.87
N THR A 109 38.01 3.10 11.39
CA THR A 109 36.64 3.38 11.85
C THR A 109 35.65 2.92 10.79
N THR A 110 34.71 2.06 11.17
CA THR A 110 33.57 1.68 10.33
C THR A 110 32.29 2.30 10.87
N LEU A 111 31.32 2.53 10.00
CA LEU A 111 29.99 2.94 10.41
C LEU A 111 29.18 1.67 10.70
N GLU A 112 28.62 1.60 11.91
CA GLU A 112 27.69 0.54 12.30
C GLU A 112 26.37 1.17 12.76
N LEU A 113 25.32 0.35 12.78
CA LEU A 113 24.02 0.79 13.30
C LEU A 113 24.10 0.79 14.83
N ASP A 114 23.67 1.87 15.48
CA ASP A 114 23.67 1.95 16.94
C ASP A 114 22.69 0.91 17.52
N ARG A 115 23.26 -0.14 18.12
CA ARG A 115 22.53 -1.24 18.78
C ARG A 115 22.80 -1.29 20.28
N SER A 116 23.36 -0.21 20.85
CA SER A 116 23.55 -0.09 22.29
C SER A 116 22.26 -0.42 23.05
N ASP A 117 22.37 -1.06 24.21
CA ASP A 117 21.26 -1.41 25.10
C ASP A 117 20.05 -2.12 24.44
N GLN A 118 20.28 -2.82 23.32
CA GLN A 118 19.21 -3.46 22.55
C GLN A 118 18.09 -2.47 22.15
N ARG A 119 18.45 -1.21 21.85
CA ARG A 119 17.53 -0.11 21.53
C ARG A 119 16.45 -0.45 20.51
N GLN A 120 16.76 -1.31 19.56
CA GLN A 120 15.77 -1.85 18.62
C GLN A 120 14.54 -2.47 19.28
N PHE A 121 14.67 -3.08 20.46
CA PHE A 121 13.58 -3.71 21.20
C PHE A 121 13.03 -2.80 22.31
N THR A 122 13.87 -1.97 22.94
CA THR A 122 13.45 -1.09 24.05
C THR A 122 12.79 0.21 23.56
N ASP A 123 13.20 0.74 22.41
CA ASP A 123 12.68 2.00 21.83
C ASP A 123 11.51 1.77 20.83
N LEU A 124 10.99 0.52 20.72
CA LEU A 124 9.90 0.12 19.80
C LEU A 124 10.16 0.40 18.30
N CYS A 125 11.41 0.63 17.90
CA CYS A 125 11.78 0.93 16.51
C CYS A 125 12.30 -0.28 15.70
N TYR A 126 12.08 -1.50 16.19
CA TYR A 126 12.43 -2.74 15.48
C TYR A 126 11.85 -2.82 14.06
N SER A 127 12.64 -3.33 13.11
CA SER A 127 12.21 -3.60 11.74
C SER A 127 12.95 -4.81 11.15
N ASP A 128 12.19 -5.80 10.67
CA ASP A 128 12.74 -6.94 9.93
C ASP A 128 13.39 -6.48 8.62
N VAL A 129 12.92 -5.36 8.03
CA VAL A 129 13.49 -4.81 6.80
C VAL A 129 14.99 -4.54 6.98
N ILE A 130 15.41 -3.98 8.11
CA ILE A 130 16.83 -3.73 8.38
C ILE A 130 17.55 -5.04 8.69
N ALA A 131 16.96 -5.88 9.56
CA ALA A 131 17.59 -7.11 10.04
C ALA A 131 17.87 -8.11 8.90
N LEU A 132 16.95 -8.22 7.95
CA LEU A 132 17.05 -9.17 6.85
C LEU A 132 18.13 -8.84 5.83
N TYR A 133 18.61 -7.59 5.77
CA TYR A 133 19.70 -7.23 4.86
C TYR A 133 20.96 -8.07 5.14
N GLY A 134 21.34 -8.21 6.41
CA GLY A 134 22.46 -9.04 6.82
C GLY A 134 22.11 -10.52 7.02
N ALA A 135 20.92 -10.82 7.57
CA ALA A 135 20.51 -12.19 7.87
C ALA A 135 20.41 -13.05 6.59
N GLU A 136 19.85 -12.48 5.52
CA GLU A 136 19.63 -13.16 4.24
C GLU A 136 20.83 -13.06 3.28
N ARG A 137 21.99 -12.61 3.78
CA ARG A 137 23.24 -12.43 3.02
C ARG A 137 23.10 -11.47 1.82
N LEU A 138 22.16 -10.53 1.89
CA LEU A 138 21.95 -9.51 0.84
C LEU A 138 23.08 -8.48 0.83
N ASP A 139 23.67 -8.21 2.01
CA ASP A 139 24.93 -7.50 2.19
C ASP A 139 26.07 -8.09 1.33
N LYS A 140 26.11 -9.42 1.18
CA LYS A 140 27.09 -10.13 0.35
C LYS A 140 26.65 -10.30 -1.10
N GLY A 141 25.52 -9.71 -1.49
CA GLY A 141 24.95 -9.82 -2.83
C GLY A 141 24.43 -11.22 -3.17
N ALA A 142 24.05 -12.02 -2.17
CA ALA A 142 23.50 -13.35 -2.38
C ALA A 142 22.21 -13.29 -3.21
N PHE A 143 22.12 -14.14 -4.23
CA PHE A 143 20.92 -14.23 -5.06
C PHE A 143 19.88 -15.13 -4.38
N PRO A 144 18.63 -14.67 -4.17
CA PRO A 144 17.58 -15.45 -3.50
C PRO A 144 17.40 -16.85 -4.09
N TYR A 145 17.23 -17.86 -3.22
CA TYR A 145 16.97 -19.28 -3.54
C TYR A 145 18.08 -20.03 -4.30
N ARG A 146 19.09 -19.34 -4.85
CA ARG A 146 20.25 -19.97 -5.49
C ARG A 146 21.42 -20.09 -4.52
N THR A 147 21.66 -19.04 -3.75
CA THR A 147 22.74 -19.01 -2.74
C THR A 147 22.24 -19.62 -1.43
N TYR A 148 23.10 -20.34 -0.74
CA TYR A 148 22.83 -20.93 0.57
C TYR A 148 23.97 -20.62 1.54
N TRP A 149 23.69 -20.69 2.84
CA TRP A 149 24.70 -20.60 3.89
C TRP A 149 24.41 -21.66 4.97
N PHE A 150 25.40 -21.88 5.83
CA PHE A 150 25.24 -22.73 7.00
C PHE A 150 25.07 -21.85 8.23
N GLU A 151 24.12 -22.23 9.07
CA GLU A 151 23.88 -21.62 10.38
C GLU A 151 23.90 -22.71 11.43
N ASP A 152 24.46 -22.41 12.60
CA ASP A 152 24.50 -23.34 13.72
C ASP A 152 23.10 -23.42 14.34
N ASP A 153 22.58 -24.63 14.50
CA ASP A 153 21.32 -24.96 15.17
C ASP A 153 21.31 -24.53 16.65
N GLY A 154 22.49 -24.35 17.25
CA GLY A 154 22.65 -24.18 18.69
C GLY A 154 22.91 -25.50 19.41
N ASN A 155 22.63 -26.64 18.77
CA ASN A 155 23.04 -27.98 19.22
C ASN A 155 24.35 -28.47 18.56
N GLY A 156 25.07 -27.60 17.82
CA GLY A 156 26.33 -27.94 17.15
C GLY A 156 26.17 -28.62 15.79
N GLU A 157 24.93 -28.73 15.29
CA GLU A 157 24.65 -29.16 13.91
C GLU A 157 24.51 -27.94 13.00
N THR A 158 25.12 -27.99 11.82
CA THR A 158 25.01 -26.92 10.83
C THR A 158 23.83 -27.17 9.89
N ILE A 159 22.85 -26.28 9.89
CA ILE A 159 21.68 -26.36 9.01
C ILE A 159 21.94 -25.51 7.76
N LYS A 160 21.64 -26.08 6.58
CA LYS A 160 21.69 -25.37 5.31
C LYS A 160 20.47 -24.47 5.15
N ARG A 161 20.67 -23.16 5.13
CA ARG A 161 19.61 -22.15 4.93
C ARG A 161 19.65 -21.52 3.53
N TYR A 162 18.47 -21.12 3.08
CA TYR A 162 18.23 -20.31 1.89
C TYR A 162 17.30 -19.15 2.29
N MET A 163 17.08 -18.21 1.36
CA MET A 163 16.06 -17.16 1.51
C MET A 163 14.72 -17.74 1.98
N GLU A 164 14.27 -17.34 3.17
CA GLU A 164 13.05 -17.89 3.80
C GLU A 164 11.78 -17.20 3.30
N TYR A 165 11.90 -15.98 2.79
CA TYR A 165 10.77 -15.20 2.31
C TYR A 165 10.20 -15.74 1.00
N PRO A 166 8.90 -15.49 0.69
CA PRO A 166 8.29 -15.86 -0.59
C PRO A 166 8.92 -15.14 -1.80
N VAL A 167 8.83 -15.76 -2.98
CA VAL A 167 9.59 -15.38 -4.20
C VAL A 167 9.52 -13.90 -4.55
N ILE A 168 8.34 -13.29 -4.51
CA ILE A 168 8.18 -11.87 -4.86
C ILE A 168 8.82 -10.98 -3.81
N THR A 169 8.67 -11.32 -2.53
CA THR A 169 9.27 -10.55 -1.43
C THR A 169 10.78 -10.70 -1.41
N GLY A 170 11.30 -11.93 -1.53
CA GLY A 170 12.74 -12.17 -1.64
C GLY A 170 13.38 -11.49 -2.85
N MET A 171 12.69 -11.49 -4.00
CA MET A 171 13.16 -10.77 -5.19
C MET A 171 13.11 -9.26 -5.03
N TYR A 172 12.05 -8.73 -4.38
CA TYR A 172 11.96 -7.31 -4.03
C TYR A 172 13.13 -6.90 -3.15
N MET A 173 13.42 -7.66 -2.10
CA MET A 173 14.56 -7.43 -1.21
C MET A 173 15.87 -7.44 -2.01
N TYR A 174 16.08 -8.41 -2.91
CA TYR A 174 17.28 -8.43 -3.73
C TYR A 174 17.43 -7.21 -4.64
N VAL A 175 16.37 -6.79 -5.33
CA VAL A 175 16.40 -5.60 -6.20
C VAL A 175 16.72 -4.34 -5.40
N VAL A 176 16.12 -4.18 -4.22
CA VAL A 176 16.40 -3.04 -3.33
C VAL A 176 17.84 -3.09 -2.82
N ALA A 177 18.37 -4.27 -2.47
CA ALA A 177 19.76 -4.45 -2.05
C ALA A 177 20.75 -4.06 -3.15
N LYS A 178 20.50 -4.47 -4.40
CA LYS A 178 21.31 -4.01 -5.54
C LYS A 178 21.20 -2.50 -5.75
N GLY A 179 20.04 -1.91 -5.50
CA GLY A 179 19.85 -0.46 -5.52
C GLY A 179 20.68 0.27 -4.46
N ALA A 180 20.70 -0.24 -3.23
CA ALA A 180 21.50 0.32 -2.13
C ALA A 180 23.01 0.21 -2.41
N GLN A 181 23.47 -0.92 -2.94
CA GLN A 181 24.86 -1.11 -3.37
C GLN A 181 25.24 -0.18 -4.53
N ALA A 182 24.34 -0.01 -5.50
CA ALA A 182 24.57 0.92 -6.61
C ALA A 182 24.64 2.38 -6.14
N TRP A 183 23.81 2.76 -5.16
CA TRP A 183 23.88 4.07 -4.53
C TRP A 183 25.21 4.27 -3.81
N SER A 184 25.68 3.24 -3.09
CA SER A 184 26.96 3.28 -2.38
C SER A 184 28.15 3.40 -3.32
N TRP A 185 28.14 2.68 -4.45
CA TRP A 185 29.11 2.87 -5.52
C TRP A 185 29.07 4.29 -6.11
N ALA A 186 27.88 4.86 -6.29
CA ALA A 186 27.72 6.22 -6.78
C ALA A 186 28.25 7.27 -5.78
N MET A 187 28.15 7.01 -4.47
CA MET A 187 28.75 7.88 -3.44
C MET A 187 30.27 7.97 -3.63
N GLU A 188 30.95 6.84 -3.78
CA GLU A 188 32.41 6.78 -3.94
C GLU A 188 32.91 7.49 -5.21
N HIS A 189 32.12 7.42 -6.29
CA HIS A 189 32.56 7.93 -7.60
C HIS A 189 32.05 9.34 -7.90
N TRP A 190 30.84 9.70 -7.45
CA TRP A 190 30.11 10.90 -7.86
C TRP A 190 29.79 11.87 -6.70
N GLY A 191 30.18 11.54 -5.45
CA GLY A 191 30.06 12.46 -4.31
C GLY A 191 28.63 12.74 -3.85
N VAL A 192 27.69 11.80 -4.07
CA VAL A 192 26.33 11.86 -3.53
C VAL A 192 26.33 11.66 -2.00
N PRO A 193 25.34 12.18 -1.23
CA PRO A 193 25.28 12.00 0.22
C PRO A 193 25.30 10.53 0.62
N GLY A 194 26.19 10.20 1.55
CA GLY A 194 26.42 8.85 2.02
C GLY A 194 25.65 8.48 3.28
N ALA A 195 25.25 7.22 3.36
CA ALA A 195 24.71 6.58 4.55
C ALA A 195 25.16 5.11 4.56
N LEU A 196 25.05 4.45 5.72
CA LEU A 196 25.28 3.01 5.85
C LEU A 196 24.42 2.23 4.86
N GLU A 197 24.97 1.21 4.19
CA GLU A 197 24.25 0.44 3.17
C GLU A 197 22.91 -0.14 3.66
N SER A 198 22.85 -0.60 4.92
CA SER A 198 21.62 -1.12 5.53
C SER A 198 20.55 -0.04 5.72
N VAL A 199 20.95 1.21 5.95
CA VAL A 199 20.04 2.37 6.04
C VAL A 199 19.54 2.73 4.64
N LEU A 200 20.42 2.77 3.64
CA LEU A 200 20.02 2.96 2.23
C LEU A 200 19.06 1.87 1.75
N PHE A 201 19.34 0.62 2.12
CA PHE A 201 18.46 -0.51 1.87
C PHE A 201 17.08 -0.30 2.49
N PHE A 202 17.03 0.08 3.76
CA PHE A 202 15.78 0.35 4.46
C PHE A 202 14.99 1.48 3.80
N ASP A 203 15.62 2.61 3.47
CA ASP A 203 14.94 3.76 2.88
C ASP A 203 14.39 3.45 1.48
N LEU A 204 15.19 2.77 0.64
CA LEU A 204 14.73 2.32 -0.68
C LEU A 204 13.59 1.29 -0.55
N ALA A 205 13.68 0.36 0.41
CA ALA A 205 12.61 -0.58 0.70
C ALA A 205 11.35 0.15 1.19
N ALA A 206 11.48 1.12 2.09
CA ALA A 206 10.38 1.91 2.62
C ALA A 206 9.66 2.68 1.51
N LEU A 207 10.39 3.28 0.56
CA LEU A 207 9.80 3.96 -0.60
C LEU A 207 8.93 3.02 -1.44
N GLY A 208 9.39 1.80 -1.72
CA GLY A 208 8.56 0.83 -2.45
C GLY A 208 7.35 0.36 -1.62
N LEU A 209 7.50 0.16 -0.30
CA LEU A 209 6.38 -0.19 0.58
C LEU A 209 5.33 0.93 0.66
N VAL A 210 5.75 2.21 0.64
CA VAL A 210 4.86 3.38 0.51
C VAL A 210 4.05 3.27 -0.78
N LEU A 211 4.70 2.99 -1.92
CA LEU A 211 4.00 2.84 -3.21
C LEU A 211 2.98 1.70 -3.18
N PHE A 212 3.34 0.54 -2.63
CA PHE A 212 2.41 -0.58 -2.48
C PHE A 212 1.24 -0.21 -1.56
N TRP A 213 1.48 0.50 -0.46
CA TRP A 213 0.40 0.97 0.41
C TRP A 213 -0.54 1.95 -0.31
N LEU A 214 -0.01 2.86 -1.13
CA LEU A 214 -0.85 3.75 -1.96
C LEU A 214 -1.71 2.95 -2.95
N VAL A 215 -1.18 1.87 -3.52
CA VAL A 215 -1.95 0.93 -4.34
C VAL A 215 -3.06 0.27 -3.53
N THR A 216 -2.79 -0.15 -2.29
CA THR A 216 -3.80 -0.70 -1.36
C THR A 216 -4.95 0.29 -1.16
N ILE A 217 -4.63 1.56 -0.83
CA ILE A 217 -5.63 2.61 -0.60
C ILE A 217 -6.41 2.90 -1.89
N TRP A 218 -5.73 3.00 -3.02
CA TRP A 218 -6.36 3.22 -4.32
C TRP A 218 -7.34 2.10 -4.69
N ALA A 219 -6.91 0.85 -4.59
CA ALA A 219 -7.74 -0.30 -4.94
C ALA A 219 -8.93 -0.45 -3.98
N THR A 220 -8.72 -0.21 -2.69
CA THR A 220 -9.79 -0.22 -1.68
C THR A 220 -10.83 0.87 -1.94
N ALA A 221 -10.38 2.09 -2.21
CA ALA A 221 -11.22 3.23 -2.55
C ALA A 221 -12.07 2.94 -3.80
N LEU A 222 -11.46 2.42 -4.87
CA LEU A 222 -12.17 2.09 -6.11
C LEU A 222 -13.10 0.88 -5.99
N THR A 223 -12.86 -0.01 -5.03
CA THR A 223 -13.76 -1.12 -4.70
C THR A 223 -15.03 -0.62 -4.02
N ALA A 224 -14.91 0.38 -3.13
CA ALA A 224 -16.04 0.99 -2.43
C ALA A 224 -16.93 1.90 -3.31
N ARG A 225 -16.44 2.35 -4.47
CA ARG A 225 -17.14 3.19 -5.47
C ARG A 225 -17.86 4.40 -4.87
N ALA A 226 -19.17 4.28 -4.61
CA ALA A 226 -20.02 5.33 -4.06
C ALA A 226 -19.58 5.76 -2.65
N ARG A 227 -18.98 4.85 -1.87
CA ARG A 227 -18.44 5.10 -0.52
C ARG A 227 -16.92 5.20 -0.53
N ILE A 228 -16.34 5.89 -1.51
CA ILE A 228 -14.87 5.99 -1.66
C ILE A 228 -14.17 6.36 -0.34
N TRP A 229 -14.82 7.21 0.46
CA TRP A 229 -14.28 7.73 1.69
C TRP A 229 -14.07 6.64 2.72
N ALA A 230 -14.77 5.50 2.66
CA ALA A 230 -14.56 4.38 3.58
C ALA A 230 -13.11 3.89 3.65
N ALA A 231 -12.29 4.15 2.63
CA ALA A 231 -10.86 3.87 2.64
C ALA A 231 -10.04 4.75 3.62
N TRP A 232 -10.61 5.81 4.20
CA TRP A 232 -9.92 6.68 5.17
C TRP A 232 -9.48 5.89 6.41
N VAL A 233 -10.29 4.91 6.84
CA VAL A 233 -9.98 4.04 7.99
C VAL A 233 -8.70 3.25 7.74
N ALA A 234 -8.51 2.75 6.53
CA ALA A 234 -7.26 2.09 6.15
C ALA A 234 -6.11 3.10 6.10
N ALA A 235 -6.30 4.25 5.45
CA ALA A 235 -5.25 5.26 5.29
C ALA A 235 -4.71 5.79 6.61
N VAL A 236 -5.57 5.96 7.63
CA VAL A 236 -5.20 6.54 8.94
C VAL A 236 -5.06 5.46 10.02
N SER A 237 -4.95 4.19 9.64
CA SER A 237 -4.91 3.08 10.61
C SER A 237 -3.64 3.14 11.49
N PRO A 238 -3.77 3.02 12.83
CA PRO A 238 -2.62 2.97 13.73
C PRO A 238 -1.74 1.73 13.49
N LEU A 239 -2.32 0.64 12.98
CA LEU A 239 -1.56 -0.54 12.59
C LEU A 239 -0.56 -0.23 11.47
N VAL A 240 -0.89 0.71 10.57
CA VAL A 240 0.01 1.13 9.48
C VAL A 240 1.19 1.90 10.05
N ILE A 241 0.94 2.80 11.02
CA ILE A 241 1.99 3.57 11.68
C ILE A 241 3.04 2.63 12.29
N VAL A 242 2.60 1.55 12.96
CA VAL A 242 3.50 0.62 13.63
C VAL A 242 4.13 -0.40 12.68
N HIS A 243 3.34 -0.97 11.75
CA HIS A 243 3.74 -2.17 11.00
C HIS A 243 4.11 -1.94 9.54
N ALA A 244 3.81 -0.78 8.93
CA ALA A 244 4.08 -0.56 7.50
C ALA A 244 5.54 -0.76 7.11
N PHE A 245 6.47 -0.45 8.02
CA PHE A 245 7.92 -0.63 7.82
C PHE A 245 8.53 -1.68 8.76
N THR A 246 7.70 -2.46 9.45
CA THR A 246 8.22 -3.55 10.29
C THR A 246 8.53 -4.78 9.43
N ASN A 247 7.70 -5.06 8.41
CA ASN A 247 7.87 -6.17 7.49
C ASN A 247 7.39 -5.76 6.07
N PHE A 248 7.53 -6.63 5.07
CA PHE A 248 7.21 -6.39 3.66
C PHE A 248 5.72 -6.59 3.30
N ASP A 249 4.82 -6.50 4.28
CA ASP A 249 3.41 -6.86 4.15
C ASP A 249 2.63 -5.91 3.23
N ALA A 250 3.13 -4.69 3.02
CA ALA A 250 2.52 -3.76 2.08
C ALA A 250 2.41 -4.36 0.66
N ILE A 251 3.37 -5.18 0.24
CA ILE A 251 3.35 -5.86 -1.07
C ILE A 251 2.12 -6.78 -1.17
N ALA A 252 1.95 -7.67 -0.19
CA ALA A 252 0.86 -8.64 -0.18
C ALA A 252 -0.51 -7.96 0.01
N THR A 253 -0.60 -6.91 0.83
CA THR A 253 -1.85 -6.12 0.97
C THR A 253 -2.24 -5.42 -0.32
N ALA A 254 -1.28 -4.88 -1.07
CA ALA A 254 -1.53 -4.24 -2.36
C ALA A 254 -2.08 -5.24 -3.38
N MET A 255 -1.44 -6.41 -3.50
CA MET A 255 -1.91 -7.48 -4.39
C MET A 255 -3.32 -7.94 -4.00
N LEU A 256 -3.59 -8.13 -2.72
CA LEU A 256 -4.91 -8.52 -2.22
C LEU A 256 -5.98 -7.45 -2.51
N ALA A 257 -5.67 -6.17 -2.29
CA ALA A 257 -6.60 -5.07 -2.56
C ALA A 257 -6.92 -4.96 -4.05
N VAL A 258 -5.92 -5.15 -4.93
CA VAL A 258 -6.13 -5.18 -6.39
C VAL A 258 -6.94 -6.42 -6.79
N ALA A 259 -6.69 -7.59 -6.19
CA ALA A 259 -7.51 -8.78 -6.42
C ALA A 259 -8.99 -8.54 -6.10
N MET A 260 -9.26 -7.91 -4.96
CA MET A 260 -10.63 -7.52 -4.55
C MET A 260 -11.24 -6.51 -5.52
N LEU A 261 -10.46 -5.55 -6.02
CA LEU A 261 -10.91 -4.62 -7.05
C LEU A 261 -11.26 -5.36 -8.35
N CYS A 262 -10.40 -6.26 -8.83
CA CYS A 262 -10.64 -7.06 -10.03
C CYS A 262 -11.90 -7.93 -9.89
N TRP A 263 -12.08 -8.56 -8.72
CA TRP A 263 -13.27 -9.33 -8.39
C TRP A 263 -14.54 -8.45 -8.43
N ALA A 264 -14.51 -7.28 -7.78
CA ALA A 264 -15.62 -6.32 -7.79
C ALA A 264 -15.95 -5.79 -9.19
N ARG A 265 -14.98 -5.79 -10.10
CA ARG A 265 -15.13 -5.42 -11.52
C ARG A 265 -15.51 -6.59 -12.44
N ARG A 266 -15.89 -7.74 -11.87
CA ARG A 266 -16.28 -8.97 -12.61
C ARG A 266 -15.17 -9.50 -13.52
N ARG A 267 -13.91 -9.36 -13.12
CA ARG A 267 -12.74 -9.95 -13.81
C ARG A 267 -12.09 -11.02 -12.90
N PRO A 268 -12.72 -12.21 -12.76
CA PRO A 268 -12.29 -13.26 -11.83
C PRO A 268 -10.86 -13.76 -12.11
N TRP A 269 -10.48 -13.91 -13.37
CA TRP A 269 -9.13 -14.36 -13.74
C TRP A 269 -8.03 -13.41 -13.26
N LEU A 270 -8.25 -12.09 -13.37
CA LEU A 270 -7.31 -11.10 -12.82
C LEU A 270 -7.26 -11.18 -11.30
N ALA A 271 -8.40 -11.39 -10.64
CA ALA A 271 -8.44 -11.56 -9.20
C ALA A 271 -7.58 -12.77 -8.78
N GLY A 272 -7.68 -13.89 -9.51
CA GLY A 272 -6.84 -15.08 -9.33
C GLY A 272 -5.34 -14.80 -9.47
N VAL A 273 -4.95 -14.11 -10.55
CA VAL A 273 -3.56 -13.70 -10.78
C VAL A 273 -3.02 -12.88 -9.61
N PHE A 274 -3.77 -11.87 -9.16
CA PHE A 274 -3.32 -11.03 -8.03
C PHE A 274 -3.34 -11.78 -6.69
N ILE A 275 -4.23 -12.75 -6.49
CA ILE A 275 -4.18 -13.64 -5.32
C ILE A 275 -2.90 -14.51 -5.36
N GLY A 276 -2.56 -15.06 -6.52
CA GLY A 276 -1.33 -15.84 -6.71
C GLY A 276 -0.06 -15.01 -6.51
N LEU A 277 -0.02 -13.78 -7.05
CA LEU A 277 1.05 -12.83 -6.76
C LEU A 277 1.09 -12.48 -5.26
N GLY A 278 -0.06 -12.28 -4.63
CA GLY A 278 -0.16 -12.09 -3.19
C GLY A 278 0.44 -13.26 -2.42
N ALA A 279 0.09 -14.50 -2.78
CA ALA A 279 0.60 -15.74 -2.19
C ALA A 279 2.13 -15.87 -2.34
N ALA A 280 2.66 -15.46 -3.49
CA ALA A 280 4.09 -15.42 -3.76
C ALA A 280 4.81 -14.26 -3.05
N ALA A 281 4.10 -13.33 -2.42
CA ALA A 281 4.66 -12.28 -1.54
C ALA A 281 4.50 -12.62 -0.06
N LYS A 282 3.35 -13.15 0.36
CA LYS A 282 3.06 -13.66 1.71
C LYS A 282 1.94 -14.68 1.64
N PHE A 283 1.86 -15.63 2.55
CA PHE A 283 0.91 -16.75 2.42
C PHE A 283 -0.57 -16.36 2.61
N TYR A 284 -0.87 -15.36 3.45
CA TYR A 284 -2.26 -15.07 3.86
C TYR A 284 -3.26 -14.70 2.73
N PRO A 285 -2.88 -14.11 1.57
CA PRO A 285 -3.82 -13.84 0.47
C PRO A 285 -4.51 -15.09 -0.07
N VAL A 286 -3.90 -16.29 0.07
CA VAL A 286 -4.52 -17.56 -0.31
C VAL A 286 -5.82 -17.82 0.46
N LEU A 287 -5.92 -17.33 1.70
CA LEU A 287 -7.13 -17.47 2.52
C LEU A 287 -8.35 -16.79 1.85
N LEU A 288 -8.14 -15.82 0.96
CA LEU A 288 -9.22 -15.22 0.19
C LEU A 288 -9.89 -16.24 -0.74
N LEU A 289 -9.16 -17.21 -1.29
CA LEU A 289 -9.74 -18.28 -2.11
C LEU A 289 -10.73 -19.12 -1.30
N VAL A 290 -10.44 -19.39 -0.02
CA VAL A 290 -11.35 -20.13 0.85
C VAL A 290 -12.66 -19.36 1.02
N VAL A 291 -12.58 -18.05 1.27
CA VAL A 291 -13.78 -17.20 1.42
C VAL A 291 -14.56 -17.11 0.11
N LEU A 292 -13.88 -16.92 -1.02
CA LEU A 292 -14.50 -16.87 -2.35
C LEU A 292 -15.11 -18.20 -2.75
N PHE A 293 -14.50 -19.33 -2.39
CA PHE A 293 -15.02 -20.67 -2.61
C PHE A 293 -16.36 -20.85 -1.90
N LEU A 294 -16.40 -20.56 -0.59
CA LEU A 294 -17.63 -20.68 0.21
C LEU A 294 -18.74 -19.75 -0.32
N LEU A 295 -18.40 -18.53 -0.71
CA LEU A 295 -19.35 -17.59 -1.30
C LEU A 295 -19.89 -18.07 -2.66
N CYS A 296 -19.02 -18.58 -3.53
CA CYS A 296 -19.39 -19.12 -4.84
C CYS A 296 -20.20 -20.41 -4.72
N LEU A 297 -19.88 -21.26 -3.74
CA LEU A 297 -20.65 -22.46 -3.42
C LEU A 297 -22.06 -22.09 -2.99
N ARG A 298 -22.20 -21.15 -2.04
CA ARG A 298 -23.51 -20.67 -1.58
C ARG A 298 -24.33 -19.99 -2.67
N SER A 299 -23.68 -19.28 -3.60
CA SER A 299 -24.35 -18.53 -4.67
C SER A 299 -24.55 -19.32 -5.97
N GLY A 300 -24.13 -20.59 -6.03
CA GLY A 300 -24.20 -21.41 -7.25
C GLY A 300 -23.30 -20.94 -8.38
N ARG A 301 -22.22 -20.19 -8.08
CA ARG A 301 -21.31 -19.56 -9.06
C ARG A 301 -19.95 -20.24 -9.15
N LEU A 302 -19.91 -21.57 -9.06
CA LEU A 302 -18.65 -22.34 -9.07
C LEU A 302 -17.80 -22.12 -10.33
N ARG A 303 -18.42 -21.83 -11.49
CA ARG A 303 -17.67 -21.46 -12.71
C ARG A 303 -16.86 -20.17 -12.54
N THR A 304 -17.36 -19.20 -11.79
CA THR A 304 -16.62 -17.95 -11.51
C THR A 304 -15.45 -18.21 -10.56
N PHE A 305 -15.64 -19.09 -9.58
CA PHE A 305 -14.55 -19.55 -8.71
C PHE A 305 -13.46 -20.27 -9.49
N ALA A 306 -13.83 -21.20 -10.38
CA ALA A 306 -12.87 -21.94 -11.21
C ALA A 306 -12.09 -21.07 -12.21
N GLN A 307 -12.57 -19.85 -12.52
CA GLN A 307 -11.80 -18.87 -13.30
C GLN A 307 -10.80 -18.08 -12.44
N THR A 308 -10.92 -18.16 -11.11
CA THR A 308 -10.14 -17.39 -10.14
C THR A 308 -9.10 -18.25 -9.43
N ALA A 309 -9.45 -19.51 -9.13
CA ALA A 309 -8.51 -20.52 -8.68
C ALA A 309 -7.64 -21.00 -9.85
#